data_AF-A0A1F2ULQ7-F1
#
_entry.id   AF-A0A1F2ULQ7-F1
#
_cell.length_a   1.000
_cell.length_b   1.000
_cell.length_c   1.000
_cell.angle_alpha   90.00
_cell.angle_beta   90.00
_cell.angle_gamma   90.00
#
_symmetry.space_group_name_H-M   'P 1'
#
loop_
_entity.id
_entity.type
_entity.pdbx_description
1 polymer ?
#
loop_
_entity_poly.entity_id
_entity_poly.type
_entity_poly.pdbx_seq_one_letter_code
_entity_poly.pdbx_strand_id
1 'polypeptide(L)'
;MEAAVFAAKEDTIINRIIIALVMILILSIAAPATATAATFEEHALLDLINDYRASKGLGALVLSERLSQAAAGHSLDMASKDYFSHKSLNGAGFSDRIKAAGYTFSTALGENIAAGQWRADDAFAAWKSSPGHNTIMLSKAYKAVGLARAFDTDAKYQWYWTADFGGVADTSARAAEYSEADNWAYEYIQWLINQGMLSGYPDGSLRPENPITRAEFSTLVAKSFKISAGGSKVFRDTKRHWAKDYIAALADLGYISGYVDGSFRPDGLITRAEMVKMLTQAGGLKARAGAPSFSDVSNHWARDYIKIAASNGIVNGYADGKFKPNASCLRAETATCVYRIVSD
;
A
#
# COMPACT_ATOMS: atom_id res chain seq x y z
N MET A 1 8.69 -47.04 -31.74
CA MET A 1 9.58 -45.94 -31.31
C MET A 1 8.87 -44.64 -31.63
N GLU A 2 7.83 -44.31 -30.85
CA GLU A 2 7.03 -43.06 -30.86
C GLU A 2 5.78 -43.33 -30.01
N ALA A 3 5.87 -43.09 -28.70
CA ALA A 3 4.72 -43.06 -27.76
C ALA A 3 5.15 -42.71 -26.31
N ALA A 4 6.44 -42.83 -25.96
CA ALA A 4 6.90 -42.71 -24.57
C ALA A 4 7.54 -41.35 -24.21
N VAL A 5 7.51 -40.34 -25.09
CA VAL A 5 8.22 -39.06 -24.86
C VAL A 5 7.29 -37.90 -24.46
N PHE A 6 5.96 -38.07 -24.53
CA PHE A 6 5.01 -36.98 -24.20
C PHE A 6 4.42 -37.02 -22.78
N ALA A 7 4.66 -38.07 -21.99
CA ALA A 7 4.07 -38.20 -20.64
C ALA A 7 4.96 -37.65 -19.50
N ALA A 8 6.16 -37.14 -19.78
CA ALA A 8 7.12 -36.73 -18.74
C ALA A 8 7.28 -35.20 -18.58
N LYS A 9 6.43 -34.39 -19.23
CA LYS A 9 6.52 -32.92 -19.19
C LYS A 9 5.36 -32.20 -18.50
N GLU A 10 4.31 -32.90 -18.08
CA GLU A 10 3.19 -32.32 -17.33
C GLU A 10 3.37 -32.40 -15.80
N ASP A 11 4.29 -33.24 -15.30
CA ASP A 11 4.46 -33.51 -13.86
C ASP A 11 5.46 -32.60 -13.10
N THR A 12 6.02 -31.57 -13.75
CA THR A 12 7.03 -30.68 -13.10
C THR A 12 6.51 -29.28 -12.73
N ILE A 13 5.28 -28.92 -13.15
CA ILE A 13 4.65 -27.65 -12.78
C ILE A 13 3.76 -27.83 -11.53
N ILE A 14 3.04 -28.94 -11.41
CA ILE A 14 2.15 -29.21 -10.27
C ILE A 14 2.93 -29.57 -8.99
N ASN A 15 4.08 -30.24 -9.11
CA ASN A 15 4.93 -30.60 -7.96
C ASN A 15 5.79 -29.46 -7.40
N ARG A 16 5.78 -28.27 -8.02
CA ARG A 16 6.39 -27.05 -7.43
C ARG A 16 5.43 -26.28 -6.51
N ILE A 17 4.15 -26.64 -6.49
CA ILE A 17 3.12 -25.98 -5.67
C ILE A 17 2.84 -26.74 -4.36
N ILE A 18 3.30 -28.00 -4.23
CA ILE A 18 2.95 -28.86 -3.09
C ILE A 18 4.03 -28.92 -1.98
N ILE A 19 5.19 -28.30 -2.14
CA ILE A 19 6.21 -28.16 -1.07
C ILE A 19 6.40 -26.69 -0.69
N ALA A 20 5.35 -26.08 -0.14
CA ALA A 20 5.42 -24.82 0.60
C ALA A 20 4.50 -24.86 1.83
N LEU A 21 4.41 -26.02 2.50
CA LEU A 21 3.98 -26.11 3.90
C LEU A 21 5.22 -26.01 4.80
N VAL A 22 5.88 -24.85 4.76
CA VAL A 22 6.80 -24.47 5.84
C VAL A 22 5.99 -23.63 6.81
N MET A 23 5.58 -24.25 7.93
CA MET A 23 5.23 -23.52 9.13
C MET A 23 6.47 -22.74 9.57
N ILE A 24 6.53 -21.46 9.19
CA ILE A 24 7.50 -20.52 9.73
C ILE A 24 7.07 -20.21 11.17
N LEU A 25 7.53 -21.03 12.10
CA LEU A 25 7.59 -20.68 13.52
C LEU A 25 8.78 -19.71 13.67
N ILE A 26 8.55 -18.40 13.56
CA ILE A 26 9.56 -17.42 13.93
C ILE A 26 9.70 -17.47 15.46
N LEU A 27 10.72 -18.21 15.93
CA LEU A 27 11.38 -17.83 17.17
C LEU A 27 11.98 -16.45 16.93
N SER A 28 11.45 -15.44 17.63
CA SER A 28 11.99 -14.08 17.61
C SER A 28 13.36 -14.05 18.30
N ILE A 29 14.41 -14.22 17.51
CA ILE A 29 15.71 -13.63 17.81
C ILE A 29 15.75 -12.42 16.90
N ALA A 30 15.71 -11.22 17.48
CA ALA A 30 15.73 -9.97 16.73
C ALA A 30 17.03 -9.91 15.91
N ALA A 31 16.95 -10.24 14.63
CA ALA A 31 17.97 -9.87 13.67
C ALA A 31 18.02 -8.33 13.62
N PRO A 32 19.21 -7.72 13.52
CA PRO A 32 19.31 -6.29 13.29
C PRO A 32 18.52 -5.97 12.02
N ALA A 33 17.58 -5.02 12.12
CA ALA A 33 16.76 -4.60 11.00
C ALA A 33 17.66 -4.17 9.84
N THR A 34 17.78 -5.01 8.82
CA THR A 34 18.39 -4.62 7.55
C THR A 34 17.60 -3.45 6.99
N ALA A 35 18.29 -2.40 6.54
CA ALA A 35 17.66 -1.24 5.91
C ALA A 35 16.73 -1.72 4.79
N THR A 36 15.42 -1.51 4.96
CA THR A 36 14.44 -1.80 3.92
C THR A 36 14.69 -0.86 2.75
N ALA A 37 14.72 -1.40 1.52
CA ALA A 37 14.80 -0.58 0.31
C ALA A 37 13.64 0.43 0.31
N ALA A 38 13.89 1.63 -0.20
CA ALA A 38 12.88 2.67 -0.23
C ALA A 38 11.71 2.26 -1.14
N THR A 39 10.50 2.66 -0.75
CA THR A 39 9.26 2.30 -1.44
C THR A 39 9.08 3.10 -2.74
N PHE A 40 8.19 2.66 -3.64
CA PHE A 40 7.88 3.43 -4.86
C PHE A 40 7.59 4.90 -4.56
N GLU A 41 6.79 5.16 -3.54
CA GLU A 41 6.35 6.51 -3.18
C GLU A 41 7.49 7.33 -2.55
N GLU A 42 8.43 6.70 -1.84
CA GLU A 42 9.64 7.39 -1.35
C GLU A 42 10.57 7.77 -2.51
N HIS A 43 10.72 6.90 -3.52
CA HIS A 43 11.47 7.20 -4.74
C HIS A 43 10.80 8.30 -5.55
N ALA A 44 9.50 8.19 -5.80
CA ALA A 44 8.73 9.20 -6.52
C ALA A 44 8.81 10.58 -5.82
N LEU A 45 8.80 10.59 -4.47
CA LEU A 45 8.96 11.82 -3.72
C LEU A 45 10.36 12.43 -3.87
N LEU A 46 11.41 11.61 -3.90
CA LEU A 46 12.76 12.09 -4.18
C LEU A 46 12.85 12.73 -5.57
N ASP A 47 12.31 12.06 -6.58
CA ASP A 47 12.32 12.55 -7.96
C ASP A 47 11.59 13.89 -8.08
N LEU A 48 10.39 14.00 -7.49
CA LEU A 48 9.64 15.26 -7.44
C LEU A 48 10.43 16.39 -6.76
N ILE A 49 11.09 16.10 -5.64
CA ILE A 49 11.94 17.07 -4.93
C ILE A 49 13.12 17.47 -5.82
N ASN A 50 13.78 16.52 -6.47
CA ASN A 50 14.98 16.76 -7.27
C ASN A 50 14.67 17.48 -8.58
N ASP A 51 13.59 17.15 -9.28
CA ASP A 51 13.10 17.87 -10.44
C ASP A 51 12.79 19.32 -10.09
N TYR A 52 12.15 19.53 -8.94
CA TYR A 52 11.85 20.87 -8.48
C TYR A 52 13.11 21.65 -8.09
N ARG A 53 14.07 21.02 -7.41
CA ARG A 53 15.39 21.62 -7.13
C ARG A 53 16.14 21.96 -8.42
N ALA A 54 16.14 21.08 -9.40
CA ALA A 54 16.73 21.30 -10.72
C ALA A 54 16.08 22.51 -11.43
N SER A 55 14.74 22.63 -11.36
CA SER A 55 14.00 23.80 -11.88
C SER A 55 14.40 25.14 -11.21
N LYS A 56 15.07 25.09 -10.05
CA LYS A 56 15.61 26.24 -9.32
C LYS A 56 17.14 26.36 -9.41
N GLY A 57 17.79 25.58 -10.28
CA GLY A 57 19.25 25.58 -10.44
C GLY A 57 20.00 25.02 -9.23
N LEU A 58 19.36 24.13 -8.46
CA LEU A 58 19.95 23.48 -7.30
C LEU A 58 20.38 22.05 -7.64
N GLY A 59 21.43 21.57 -6.99
CA GLY A 59 21.87 20.18 -7.12
C GLY A 59 20.88 19.20 -6.50
N ALA A 60 20.80 18.01 -7.08
CA ALA A 60 20.01 16.90 -6.57
C ALA A 60 20.44 16.47 -5.16
N LEU A 61 19.48 15.98 -4.39
CA LEU A 61 19.68 15.27 -3.14
C LEU A 61 19.84 13.78 -3.43
N VAL A 62 20.63 13.10 -2.61
CA VAL A 62 20.77 11.64 -2.61
C VAL A 62 20.11 11.03 -1.38
N LEU A 63 19.62 9.79 -1.47
CA LEU A 63 19.01 9.11 -0.32
C LEU A 63 20.11 8.59 0.61
N SER A 64 20.10 9.02 1.89
CA SER A 64 20.93 8.45 2.96
C SER A 64 20.13 7.42 3.74
N GLU A 65 20.69 6.24 3.97
CA GLU A 65 20.05 5.19 4.80
C GLU A 65 19.87 5.66 6.24
N ARG A 66 20.83 6.41 6.78
CA ARG A 66 20.78 6.90 8.16
C ARG A 66 19.67 7.91 8.35
N LEU A 67 19.52 8.85 7.41
CA LEU A 67 18.39 9.78 7.42
C LEU A 67 17.07 9.04 7.20
N SER A 68 17.05 8.04 6.31
CA SER A 68 15.83 7.27 6.02
C SER A 68 15.38 6.44 7.23
N GLN A 69 16.33 5.92 8.01
CA GLN A 69 16.03 5.23 9.26
C GLN A 69 15.42 6.18 10.31
N ALA A 70 15.93 7.41 10.43
CA ALA A 70 15.35 8.42 11.32
C ALA A 70 13.93 8.80 10.89
N ALA A 71 13.74 9.04 9.58
CA ALA A 71 12.44 9.35 8.99
C ALA A 71 11.44 8.21 9.18
N ALA A 72 11.84 6.96 8.93
CA ALA A 72 10.99 5.78 9.08
C ALA A 72 10.59 5.58 10.54
N GLY A 73 11.54 5.72 11.46
CA GLY A 73 11.27 5.67 12.90
C GLY A 73 10.24 6.71 13.33
N HIS A 74 10.33 7.94 12.82
CA HIS A 74 9.41 9.01 13.18
C HIS A 74 8.03 8.87 12.54
N SER A 75 7.95 8.50 11.26
CA SER A 75 6.68 8.20 10.60
C SER A 75 5.94 7.07 11.31
N LEU A 76 6.64 6.00 11.70
CA LEU A 76 6.06 4.90 12.47
C LEU A 76 5.63 5.33 13.88
N ASP A 77 6.42 6.18 14.55
CA ASP A 77 6.08 6.70 15.87
C ASP A 77 4.78 7.52 15.82
N MET A 78 4.66 8.43 14.85
CA MET A 78 3.46 9.24 14.62
C MET A 78 2.23 8.39 14.29
N ALA A 79 2.39 7.40 13.41
CA ALA A 79 1.30 6.52 13.00
C ALA A 79 0.81 5.63 14.17
N SER A 80 1.73 4.92 14.83
CA SER A 80 1.38 3.95 15.89
C SER A 80 0.86 4.59 17.18
N LYS A 81 1.13 5.88 17.40
CA LYS A 81 0.70 6.63 18.61
C LYS A 81 -0.31 7.73 18.30
N ASP A 82 -0.81 7.77 17.07
CA ASP A 82 -1.83 8.70 16.58
C ASP A 82 -1.57 10.18 16.93
N TYR A 83 -0.42 10.70 16.51
CA TYR A 83 -0.08 12.12 16.73
C TYR A 83 0.66 12.71 15.53
N PHE A 84 0.71 14.04 15.44
CA PHE A 84 1.41 14.75 14.36
C PHE A 84 2.24 15.91 14.93
N SER A 85 3.57 15.74 14.96
CA SER A 85 4.51 16.70 15.57
C SER A 85 5.94 16.41 15.11
N HIS A 86 6.77 17.45 14.98
CA HIS A 86 8.22 17.32 14.76
C HIS A 86 8.96 16.69 15.96
N LYS A 87 8.38 16.84 17.16
CA LYS A 87 8.91 16.29 18.41
C LYS A 87 8.17 15.00 18.75
N SER A 88 8.93 13.94 18.99
CA SER A 88 8.38 12.66 19.43
C SER A 88 7.81 12.77 20.84
N LEU A 89 6.88 11.87 21.21
CA LEU A 89 6.24 11.92 22.54
C LEU A 89 7.20 11.70 23.72
N ASN A 90 8.34 11.04 23.48
CA ASN A 90 9.44 10.93 24.46
C ASN A 90 10.28 12.22 24.59
N GLY A 91 9.96 13.24 23.80
CA GLY A 91 10.61 14.53 23.78
C GLY A 91 11.80 14.67 22.81
N ALA A 92 12.15 13.65 22.05
CA ALA A 92 13.21 13.74 21.05
C ALA A 92 12.81 14.66 19.87
N GLY A 93 13.68 15.59 19.49
CA GLY A 93 13.54 16.36 18.26
C GLY A 93 14.11 15.61 17.05
N PHE A 94 13.84 16.10 15.83
CA PHE A 94 14.36 15.50 14.60
C PHE A 94 15.89 15.36 14.59
N SER A 95 16.61 16.37 15.08
CA SER A 95 18.07 16.30 15.17
C SER A 95 18.58 15.20 16.11
N ASP A 96 17.82 14.87 17.15
CA ASP A 96 18.18 13.81 18.10
C ASP A 96 17.95 12.44 17.45
N ARG A 97 16.83 12.28 16.73
CA ARG A 97 16.52 11.06 15.97
C ARG A 97 17.55 10.82 14.85
N ILE A 98 17.90 11.85 14.09
CA ILE A 98 18.93 11.80 13.04
C ILE A 98 20.28 11.35 13.62
N LYS A 99 20.70 11.91 14.76
CA LYS A 99 21.94 11.50 15.45
C LYS A 99 21.85 10.06 15.96
N ALA A 100 20.71 9.66 16.51
CA ALA A 100 20.49 8.29 17.00
C ALA A 100 20.54 7.25 15.87
N ALA A 101 20.12 7.63 14.65
CA ALA A 101 20.29 6.82 13.44
C ALA A 101 21.73 6.84 12.87
N GLY A 102 22.68 7.48 13.57
CA GLY A 102 24.10 7.49 13.23
C GLY A 102 24.51 8.58 12.24
N TYR A 103 23.62 9.49 11.84
CA TYR A 103 23.99 10.63 11.00
C TYR A 103 24.56 11.76 11.89
N THR A 104 25.84 11.63 12.25
CA THR A 104 26.52 12.44 13.29
C THR A 104 27.39 13.58 12.73
N PHE A 105 27.22 13.92 11.45
CA PHE A 105 28.00 14.98 10.81
C PHE A 105 27.67 16.36 11.38
N SER A 106 28.67 17.23 11.50
CA SER A 106 28.47 18.65 11.80
C SER A 106 28.01 19.38 10.55
N THR A 107 26.70 19.39 10.32
CA THR A 107 26.08 19.93 9.11
C THR A 107 24.71 20.54 9.39
N ALA A 108 24.19 21.33 8.46
CA ALA A 108 22.78 21.70 8.46
C ALA A 108 21.89 20.45 8.44
N LEU A 109 20.87 20.44 9.29
CA LEU A 109 19.80 19.46 9.33
C LEU A 109 18.46 20.16 9.08
N GLY A 110 17.44 19.41 8.66
CA GLY A 110 16.08 19.91 8.50
C GLY A 110 15.08 18.76 8.45
N GLU A 111 13.81 19.06 8.66
CA GLU A 111 12.74 18.06 8.61
C GLU A 111 11.49 18.67 7.98
N ASN A 112 10.86 17.92 7.07
CA ASN A 112 9.46 18.13 6.69
C ASN A 112 8.63 16.92 7.12
N ILE A 113 7.41 17.16 7.61
CA ILE A 113 6.44 16.11 7.90
C ILE A 113 5.11 16.40 7.21
N ALA A 114 4.35 15.35 6.92
CA ALA A 114 2.99 15.44 6.37
C ALA A 114 2.12 14.30 6.91
N ALA A 115 0.80 14.49 6.91
CA ALA A 115 -0.15 13.49 7.38
C ALA A 115 -1.45 13.54 6.56
N GLY A 116 -1.95 12.37 6.18
CA GLY A 116 -3.17 12.20 5.39
C GLY A 116 -2.95 12.04 3.88
N GLN A 117 -1.77 12.39 3.38
CA GLN A 117 -1.39 12.16 1.99
C GLN A 117 -0.85 10.74 1.86
N TRP A 118 -1.39 9.96 0.93
CA TRP A 118 -0.89 8.62 0.65
C TRP A 118 0.08 8.61 -0.53
N ARG A 119 -0.01 9.58 -1.44
CA ARG A 119 0.87 9.67 -2.61
C ARG A 119 1.95 10.73 -2.43
N ALA A 120 3.09 10.49 -3.05
CA ALA A 120 4.25 11.37 -3.10
C ALA A 120 3.92 12.71 -3.74
N ASP A 121 3.12 12.73 -4.82
CA ASP A 121 2.69 13.95 -5.51
C ASP A 121 1.85 14.86 -4.60
N ASP A 122 0.93 14.27 -3.82
CA ASP A 122 0.13 14.98 -2.83
C ASP A 122 0.99 15.54 -1.68
N ALA A 123 1.89 14.73 -1.12
CA ALA A 123 2.79 15.14 -0.05
C ALA A 123 3.75 16.26 -0.51
N PHE A 124 4.32 16.10 -1.72
CA PHE A 124 5.17 17.08 -2.35
C PHE A 124 4.44 18.39 -2.63
N ALA A 125 3.22 18.33 -3.19
CA ALA A 125 2.42 19.52 -3.45
C ALA A 125 2.10 20.27 -2.14
N ALA A 126 1.76 19.55 -1.06
CA ALA A 126 1.54 20.13 0.26
C ALA A 126 2.80 20.84 0.78
N TRP A 127 3.97 20.20 0.71
CA TRP A 127 5.23 20.81 1.14
C TRP A 127 5.66 21.99 0.27
N LYS A 128 5.48 21.92 -1.04
CA LYS A 128 5.81 23.01 -1.97
C LYS A 128 4.94 24.24 -1.74
N SER A 129 3.68 24.04 -1.37
CA SER A 129 2.74 25.13 -1.08
C SER A 129 2.99 25.82 0.28
N SER A 130 3.66 25.13 1.21
CA SER A 130 4.04 25.66 2.52
C SER A 130 5.38 26.41 2.46
N PRO A 131 5.46 27.72 2.77
CA PRO A 131 6.72 28.48 2.70
C PRO A 131 7.86 27.88 3.53
N GLY A 132 7.56 27.36 4.73
CA GLY A 132 8.55 26.73 5.62
C GLY A 132 9.11 25.44 5.02
N HIS A 133 8.23 24.51 4.64
CA HIS A 133 8.63 23.23 4.05
C HIS A 133 9.34 23.42 2.69
N ASN A 134 8.85 24.36 1.88
CA ASN A 134 9.44 24.70 0.59
C ASN A 134 10.86 25.27 0.74
N THR A 135 11.11 26.08 1.79
CA THR A 135 12.45 26.60 2.09
C THR A 135 13.42 25.47 2.43
N ILE A 136 12.98 24.47 3.19
CA ILE A 136 13.79 23.29 3.52
C ILE A 136 14.14 22.52 2.23
N MET A 137 13.15 22.21 1.38
CA MET A 137 13.38 21.48 0.12
C MET A 137 14.35 22.21 -0.83
N LEU A 138 14.36 23.54 -0.83
CA LEU A 138 15.19 24.36 -1.72
C LEU A 138 16.51 24.84 -1.08
N SER A 139 16.83 24.41 0.14
CA SER A 139 18.07 24.81 0.77
C SER A 139 19.29 24.24 0.03
N LYS A 140 20.27 25.11 -0.26
CA LYS A 140 21.57 24.75 -0.84
C LYS A 140 22.46 23.98 0.12
N ALA A 141 22.17 24.05 1.41
CA ALA A 141 22.95 23.41 2.46
C ALA A 141 22.77 21.89 2.45
N TYR A 142 21.65 21.37 1.93
CA TYR A 142 21.37 19.95 1.90
C TYR A 142 21.94 19.27 0.67
N LYS A 143 22.48 18.07 0.89
CA LYS A 143 23.06 17.16 -0.11
C LYS A 143 22.44 15.77 -0.03
N ALA A 144 21.92 15.39 1.13
CA ALA A 144 21.24 14.13 1.36
C ALA A 144 19.86 14.35 1.97
N VAL A 145 18.99 13.36 1.76
CA VAL A 145 17.67 13.27 2.38
C VAL A 145 17.40 11.83 2.77
N GLY A 146 16.59 11.64 3.81
CA GLY A 146 15.93 10.38 4.11
C GLY A 146 14.44 10.57 4.01
N LEU A 147 13.75 9.66 3.34
CA LEU A 147 12.32 9.74 3.07
C LEU A 147 11.66 8.49 3.63
N ALA A 148 10.56 8.66 4.34
CA ALA A 148 9.77 7.53 4.78
C ALA A 148 8.31 7.90 4.97
N ARG A 149 7.43 6.92 4.72
CA ARG A 149 6.03 6.97 5.15
C ARG A 149 5.63 5.76 5.98
N ALA A 150 4.68 5.94 6.87
CA ALA A 150 4.07 4.84 7.63
C ALA A 150 2.54 4.92 7.54
N PHE A 151 1.92 3.74 7.52
CA PHE A 151 0.48 3.56 7.53
C PHE A 151 0.04 2.88 8.83
N ASP A 152 -0.89 3.51 9.54
CA ASP A 152 -1.65 2.85 10.58
C ASP A 152 -3.14 3.11 10.34
N THR A 153 -3.88 2.03 10.12
CA THR A 153 -5.30 2.13 9.82
C THR A 153 -6.15 2.70 10.96
N ASP A 154 -5.68 2.56 12.20
CA ASP A 154 -6.40 2.99 13.39
C ASP A 154 -6.07 4.46 13.74
N ALA A 155 -5.05 5.04 13.10
CA ALA A 155 -4.62 6.42 13.30
C ALA A 155 -5.48 7.43 12.50
N LYS A 156 -5.65 8.64 13.06
CA LYS A 156 -6.49 9.72 12.54
C LYS A 156 -6.23 10.05 11.08
N TYR A 157 -4.95 10.12 10.69
CA TYR A 157 -4.56 10.51 9.35
C TYR A 157 -4.20 9.32 8.45
N GLN A 158 -4.12 8.12 9.02
CA GLN A 158 -3.68 6.88 8.40
C GLN A 158 -2.24 6.89 7.88
N TRP A 159 -1.89 7.82 6.99
CA TRP A 159 -0.56 7.98 6.43
C TRP A 159 0.20 9.14 7.07
N TYR A 160 1.47 8.90 7.37
CA TYR A 160 2.38 9.87 7.98
C TYR A 160 3.69 9.83 7.21
N TRP A 161 4.18 11.00 6.81
CA TRP A 161 5.42 11.20 6.06
C TRP A 161 6.44 11.97 6.89
N THR A 162 7.71 11.59 6.72
CA THR A 162 8.86 12.31 7.25
C THR A 162 9.93 12.40 6.16
N ALA A 163 10.50 13.59 5.99
CA ALA A 163 11.67 13.84 5.16
C ALA A 163 12.74 14.53 6.01
N ASP A 164 13.82 13.81 6.33
CA ASP A 164 14.95 14.30 7.11
C ASP A 164 16.09 14.71 6.17
N PHE A 165 16.58 15.93 6.28
CA PHE A 165 17.59 16.50 5.39
C PHE A 165 18.94 16.64 6.08
N GLY A 166 20.02 16.43 5.33
CA GLY A 166 21.38 16.59 5.80
C GLY A 166 22.31 17.18 4.73
N GLY A 167 23.32 17.92 5.16
CA GLY A 167 24.28 18.56 4.23
C GLY A 167 25.48 17.72 3.80
N VAL A 168 25.54 16.44 4.19
CA VAL A 168 26.59 15.50 3.80
C VAL A 168 25.94 14.31 3.10
N ALA A 169 26.39 14.01 1.88
CA ALA A 169 26.13 12.71 1.27
C ALA A 169 27.06 11.69 1.93
N ASP A 170 26.52 10.90 2.86
CA ASP A 170 27.29 9.88 3.56
C ASP A 170 27.59 8.65 2.67
N THR A 171 28.34 7.67 3.19
CA THR A 171 28.71 6.49 2.41
C THR A 171 27.55 5.53 2.11
N SER A 172 26.41 5.71 2.80
CA SER A 172 25.18 4.98 2.49
C SER A 172 24.37 5.69 1.40
N ALA A 173 24.80 6.90 1.00
CA ALA A 173 24.05 7.72 0.10
C ALA A 173 24.12 7.18 -1.32
N ARG A 174 22.96 6.89 -1.90
CA ARG A 174 22.84 6.36 -3.25
C ARG A 174 21.76 7.09 -4.05
N ALA A 175 21.89 6.98 -5.37
CA ALA A 175 20.74 7.21 -6.22
C ALA A 175 19.65 6.19 -5.84
N ALA A 176 18.41 6.63 -5.90
CA ALA A 176 17.30 5.82 -5.47
C ALA A 176 17.03 4.74 -6.54
N GLU A 177 17.52 3.52 -6.34
CA GLU A 177 17.13 2.34 -7.13
C GLU A 177 15.89 1.65 -6.53
N TYR A 178 14.73 1.76 -7.21
CA TYR A 178 13.53 0.98 -6.90
C TYR A 178 13.06 0.29 -8.17
N SER A 179 12.74 -1.00 -8.04
CA SER A 179 12.12 -1.78 -9.09
C SER A 179 10.79 -2.32 -8.57
N GLU A 180 9.69 -1.96 -9.24
CA GLU A 180 8.38 -2.57 -8.96
C GLU A 180 8.41 -4.09 -9.11
N ALA A 181 9.34 -4.63 -9.93
CA ALA A 181 9.53 -6.06 -10.12
C ALA A 181 9.98 -6.80 -8.85
N ASP A 182 10.58 -6.09 -7.89
CA ASP A 182 11.01 -6.67 -6.62
C ASP A 182 9.86 -6.73 -5.59
N ASN A 183 8.71 -6.14 -5.90
CA ASN A 183 7.54 -6.21 -5.02
C ASN A 183 6.92 -7.63 -5.05
N TRP A 184 6.63 -8.17 -3.88
CA TRP A 184 6.05 -9.52 -3.72
C TRP A 184 4.73 -9.74 -4.46
N ALA A 185 3.98 -8.69 -4.79
CA ALA A 185 2.72 -8.76 -5.52
C ALA A 185 2.88 -8.47 -7.03
N TYR A 186 4.09 -8.20 -7.51
CA TYR A 186 4.35 -7.81 -8.90
C TYR A 186 3.74 -8.79 -9.90
N GLU A 187 4.03 -10.07 -9.76
CA GLU A 187 3.55 -11.12 -10.68
C GLU A 187 2.02 -11.20 -10.68
N TYR A 188 1.37 -11.07 -9.51
CA TYR A 188 -0.09 -11.11 -9.40
C TYR A 188 -0.75 -9.90 -10.06
N ILE A 189 -0.21 -8.70 -9.82
CA ILE A 189 -0.71 -7.46 -10.44
C ILE A 189 -0.53 -7.52 -11.96
N GLN A 190 0.65 -7.93 -12.43
CA GLN A 190 0.93 -8.05 -13.86
C GLN A 190 0.04 -9.09 -14.53
N TRP A 191 -0.20 -10.23 -13.88
CA TRP A 191 -1.13 -11.23 -14.41
C TRP A 191 -2.53 -10.64 -14.59
N LEU A 192 -3.06 -9.93 -13.58
CA LEU A 192 -4.39 -9.30 -13.67
C LEU A 192 -4.46 -8.21 -14.74
N ILE A 193 -3.37 -7.47 -14.96
CA ILE A 193 -3.28 -6.49 -16.05
C ILE A 193 -3.29 -7.18 -17.41
N ASN A 194 -2.51 -8.25 -17.58
CA ASN A 194 -2.45 -9.02 -18.82
C ASN A 194 -3.79 -9.70 -19.16
N GLN A 195 -4.58 -10.08 -18.15
CA GLN A 195 -5.95 -10.56 -18.34
C GLN A 195 -6.98 -9.44 -18.56
N GLY A 196 -6.56 -8.16 -18.55
CA GLY A 196 -7.42 -6.99 -18.72
C GLY A 196 -8.32 -6.68 -17.54
N MET A 197 -8.12 -7.34 -16.40
CA MET A 197 -8.93 -7.26 -15.17
C MET A 197 -8.56 -6.04 -14.33
N LEU A 198 -7.28 -5.71 -14.29
CA LEU A 198 -6.72 -4.55 -13.62
C LEU A 198 -6.09 -3.60 -14.65
N SER A 199 -6.08 -2.30 -14.39
CA SER A 199 -5.36 -1.31 -15.21
C SER A 199 -4.21 -0.72 -14.41
N GLY A 200 -3.02 -0.59 -14.99
CA GLY A 200 -1.93 0.21 -14.42
C GLY A 200 -2.27 1.71 -14.36
N TYR A 201 -1.38 2.51 -13.78
CA TYR A 201 -1.54 3.97 -13.75
C TYR A 201 -1.09 4.60 -15.08
N PRO A 202 -1.56 5.82 -15.44
CA PRO A 202 -1.21 6.47 -16.71
C PRO A 202 0.29 6.69 -16.92
N ASP A 203 1.07 6.74 -15.84
CA ASP A 203 2.53 6.88 -15.85
C ASP A 203 3.28 5.54 -16.00
N GLY A 204 2.54 4.43 -16.17
CA GLY A 204 3.10 3.08 -16.33
C GLY A 204 3.40 2.36 -15.01
N SER A 205 3.23 3.02 -13.86
CA SER A 205 3.45 2.39 -12.55
C SER A 205 2.33 1.41 -12.17
N LEU A 206 2.67 0.44 -11.33
CA LEU A 206 1.76 -0.53 -10.72
C LEU A 206 1.27 -0.08 -9.34
N ARG A 207 2.13 0.64 -8.59
CA ARG A 207 1.91 1.17 -7.23
C ARG A 207 1.32 0.13 -6.26
N PRO A 208 2.01 -1.00 -6.03
CA PRO A 208 1.50 -2.09 -5.19
C PRO A 208 1.17 -1.67 -3.75
N GLU A 209 1.92 -0.73 -3.19
CA GLU A 209 1.80 -0.32 -1.79
C GLU A 209 0.81 0.82 -1.56
N ASN A 210 0.13 1.23 -2.62
CA ASN A 210 -0.85 2.29 -2.56
C ASN A 210 -2.22 1.74 -2.18
N PRO A 211 -2.98 2.43 -1.30
CA PRO A 211 -4.38 2.13 -1.10
C PRO A 211 -5.17 2.05 -2.41
N ILE A 212 -6.17 1.17 -2.47
CA ILE A 212 -7.05 1.07 -3.63
C ILE A 212 -8.40 1.74 -3.34
N THR A 213 -8.91 2.50 -4.32
CA THR A 213 -10.22 3.12 -4.23
C THR A 213 -11.34 2.10 -4.42
N ARG A 214 -12.53 2.44 -3.93
CA ARG A 214 -13.75 1.64 -4.10
C ARG A 214 -14.10 1.47 -5.58
N ALA A 215 -13.87 2.47 -6.42
CA ALA A 215 -14.11 2.40 -7.86
C ALA A 215 -13.11 1.48 -8.58
N GLU A 216 -11.81 1.58 -8.28
CA GLU A 216 -10.79 0.69 -8.82
C GLU A 216 -11.10 -0.76 -8.45
N PHE A 217 -11.40 -1.02 -7.18
CA PHE A 217 -11.69 -2.38 -6.74
C PHE A 217 -13.03 -2.92 -7.30
N SER A 218 -14.05 -2.07 -7.42
CA SER A 218 -15.32 -2.46 -8.08
C SER A 218 -15.10 -2.87 -9.52
N THR A 219 -14.29 -2.13 -10.25
CA THR A 219 -13.96 -2.46 -11.65
C THR A 219 -13.15 -3.76 -11.72
N LEU A 220 -12.18 -3.94 -10.82
CA LEU A 220 -11.38 -5.16 -10.73
C LEU A 220 -12.27 -6.38 -10.50
N VAL A 221 -13.18 -6.33 -9.51
CA VAL A 221 -14.12 -7.43 -9.22
C VAL A 221 -15.01 -7.69 -10.43
N ALA A 222 -15.66 -6.66 -10.98
CA ALA A 222 -16.58 -6.85 -12.09
C ALA A 222 -15.90 -7.51 -13.30
N LYS A 223 -14.70 -7.04 -13.67
CA LYS A 223 -13.94 -7.63 -14.78
C LYS A 223 -13.46 -9.06 -14.49
N SER A 224 -12.96 -9.30 -13.28
CA SER A 224 -12.42 -10.62 -12.89
C SER A 224 -13.49 -11.71 -12.91
N PHE A 225 -14.72 -11.37 -12.50
CA PHE A 225 -15.87 -12.29 -12.51
C PHE A 225 -16.75 -12.15 -13.75
N LYS A 226 -16.25 -11.47 -14.81
CA LYS A 226 -16.95 -11.28 -16.10
C LYS A 226 -18.36 -10.69 -15.97
N ILE A 227 -18.56 -9.84 -14.98
CA ILE A 227 -19.81 -9.10 -14.76
C ILE A 227 -19.86 -7.97 -15.78
N SER A 228 -20.91 -7.98 -16.60
CA SER A 228 -21.12 -6.97 -17.64
C SER A 228 -21.36 -5.60 -17.02
N ALA A 229 -20.69 -4.57 -17.54
CA ALA A 229 -20.95 -3.19 -17.18
C ALA A 229 -22.39 -2.82 -17.55
N GLY A 230 -23.08 -2.12 -16.65
CA GLY A 230 -24.48 -1.71 -16.84
C GLY A 230 -25.20 -1.66 -15.50
N GLY A 231 -26.53 -1.70 -15.53
CA GLY A 231 -27.34 -1.70 -14.31
C GLY A 231 -28.06 -0.38 -14.05
N SER A 232 -29.06 -0.46 -13.19
CA SER A 232 -30.06 0.57 -12.96
C SER A 232 -29.77 1.41 -11.70
N LYS A 233 -29.04 0.86 -10.72
CA LYS A 233 -28.78 1.52 -9.45
C LYS A 233 -27.57 2.45 -9.50
N VAL A 234 -27.81 3.67 -10.00
CA VAL A 234 -26.80 4.74 -10.10
C VAL A 234 -26.78 5.62 -8.85
N PHE A 235 -25.62 5.72 -8.19
CA PHE A 235 -25.42 6.58 -7.02
C PHE A 235 -25.16 8.04 -7.42
N ARG A 236 -25.50 8.99 -6.53
CA ARG A 236 -25.44 10.44 -6.82
C ARG A 236 -24.07 10.88 -7.36
N ASP A 237 -23.00 10.43 -6.73
CA ASP A 237 -21.59 10.76 -6.98
C ASP A 237 -20.93 9.90 -8.06
N THR A 238 -21.65 8.93 -8.65
CA THR A 238 -21.13 8.06 -9.72
C THR A 238 -21.62 8.44 -11.11
N LYS A 239 -22.59 9.36 -11.24
CA LYS A 239 -23.28 9.69 -12.51
C LYS A 239 -22.35 10.02 -13.68
N ARG A 240 -21.18 10.61 -13.41
CA ARG A 240 -20.16 10.99 -14.39
C ARG A 240 -18.81 10.30 -14.15
N HIS A 241 -18.78 9.32 -13.26
CA HIS A 241 -17.57 8.64 -12.86
C HIS A 241 -17.25 7.51 -13.86
N TRP A 242 -15.97 7.30 -14.18
CA TRP A 242 -15.54 6.29 -15.16
C TRP A 242 -15.97 4.86 -14.77
N ALA A 243 -16.04 4.57 -13.47
CA ALA A 243 -16.46 3.28 -12.95
C ALA A 243 -18.00 3.10 -12.81
N LYS A 244 -18.81 4.08 -13.25
CA LYS A 244 -20.27 4.12 -13.05
C LYS A 244 -20.95 2.79 -13.35
N ASP A 245 -20.70 2.25 -14.54
CA ASP A 245 -21.45 1.11 -15.04
C ASP A 245 -21.02 -0.20 -14.38
N TYR A 246 -19.77 -0.32 -13.91
CA TYR A 246 -19.36 -1.46 -13.09
C TYR A 246 -19.94 -1.39 -11.67
N ILE A 247 -19.97 -0.19 -11.09
CA ILE A 247 -20.57 0.05 -9.77
C ILE A 247 -22.08 -0.26 -9.84
N ALA A 248 -22.79 0.22 -10.85
CA ALA A 248 -24.22 -0.04 -10.99
C ALA A 248 -24.52 -1.55 -11.13
N ALA A 249 -23.73 -2.30 -11.89
CA ALA A 249 -23.91 -3.73 -12.07
C ALA A 249 -23.74 -4.50 -10.76
N LEU A 250 -22.67 -4.20 -10.02
CA LEU A 250 -22.40 -4.83 -8.72
C LEU A 250 -23.46 -4.44 -7.67
N ALA A 251 -24.04 -3.24 -7.77
CA ALA A 251 -25.10 -2.78 -6.87
C ALA A 251 -26.44 -3.48 -7.15
N ASP A 252 -26.77 -3.71 -8.42
CA ASP A 252 -27.96 -4.49 -8.83
C ASP A 252 -27.85 -5.96 -8.40
N LEU A 253 -26.64 -6.53 -8.45
CA LEU A 253 -26.36 -7.88 -7.93
C LEU A 253 -26.33 -7.96 -6.39
N GLY A 254 -26.37 -6.81 -5.69
CA GLY A 254 -26.31 -6.75 -4.24
C GLY A 254 -24.93 -6.99 -3.63
N TYR A 255 -23.87 -6.97 -4.45
CA TYR A 255 -22.48 -7.20 -3.99
C TYR A 255 -21.91 -5.96 -3.31
N ILE A 256 -22.39 -4.79 -3.70
CA ILE A 256 -22.06 -3.51 -3.06
C ILE A 256 -23.31 -2.75 -2.63
N SER A 257 -23.12 -1.76 -1.77
CA SER A 257 -24.18 -0.88 -1.30
C SER A 257 -23.64 0.53 -1.15
N GLY A 258 -24.50 1.52 -1.39
CA GLY A 258 -24.18 2.92 -1.11
C GLY A 258 -24.45 3.29 0.34
N TYR A 259 -24.09 4.52 0.68
CA TYR A 259 -24.36 5.12 1.97
C TYR A 259 -25.80 5.63 2.06
N VAL A 260 -26.25 5.88 3.29
CA VAL A 260 -27.60 6.39 3.60
C VAL A 260 -27.91 7.71 2.88
N ASP A 261 -26.87 8.53 2.63
CA ASP A 261 -26.99 9.80 1.92
C ASP A 261 -27.12 9.65 0.39
N GLY A 262 -27.17 8.42 -0.14
CA GLY A 262 -27.28 8.12 -1.57
C GLY A 262 -25.96 8.20 -2.35
N SER A 263 -24.82 8.35 -1.65
CA SER A 263 -23.48 8.30 -2.24
C SER A 263 -22.91 6.88 -2.31
N PHE A 264 -21.91 6.66 -3.16
CA PHE A 264 -21.08 5.46 -3.16
C PHE A 264 -19.64 5.73 -2.70
N ARG A 265 -19.17 6.97 -2.80
CA ARG A 265 -17.79 7.44 -2.56
C ARG A 265 -16.78 6.69 -3.43
N PRO A 266 -16.88 6.77 -4.78
CA PRO A 266 -16.05 5.99 -5.69
C PRO A 266 -14.54 6.19 -5.49
N ASP A 267 -14.12 7.42 -5.18
CA ASP A 267 -12.72 7.77 -4.93
C ASP A 267 -12.28 7.57 -3.46
N GLY A 268 -13.20 7.14 -2.59
CA GLY A 268 -12.87 6.73 -1.24
C GLY A 268 -12.14 5.40 -1.21
N LEU A 269 -11.30 5.17 -0.20
CA LEU A 269 -10.58 3.91 -0.02
C LEU A 269 -11.53 2.77 0.34
N ILE A 270 -11.26 1.57 -0.19
CA ILE A 270 -12.04 0.39 0.17
C ILE A 270 -11.53 -0.21 1.49
N THR A 271 -12.47 -0.62 2.35
CA THR A 271 -12.14 -1.33 3.58
C THR A 271 -11.96 -2.84 3.38
N ARG A 272 -11.25 -3.51 4.28
CA ARG A 272 -11.06 -4.98 4.29
C ARG A 272 -12.39 -5.73 4.33
N ALA A 273 -13.36 -5.22 5.09
CA ALA A 273 -14.71 -5.78 5.17
C ALA A 273 -15.47 -5.69 3.84
N GLU A 274 -15.39 -4.55 3.16
CA GLU A 274 -16.03 -4.35 1.86
C GLU A 274 -15.37 -5.21 0.78
N MET A 275 -14.04 -5.29 0.78
CA MET A 275 -13.28 -6.17 -0.10
C MET A 275 -13.76 -7.62 0.01
N VAL A 276 -13.77 -8.21 1.23
CA VAL A 276 -14.16 -9.61 1.39
C VAL A 276 -15.64 -9.85 1.09
N LYS A 277 -16.54 -8.91 1.38
CA LYS A 277 -17.95 -9.01 0.98
C LYS A 277 -18.04 -9.18 -0.54
N MET A 278 -17.42 -8.27 -1.30
CA MET A 278 -17.48 -8.30 -2.76
C MET A 278 -16.89 -9.58 -3.33
N LEU A 279 -15.72 -10.01 -2.86
CA LEU A 279 -15.04 -11.21 -3.36
C LEU A 279 -15.83 -12.49 -3.06
N THR A 280 -16.35 -12.62 -1.84
CA THR A 280 -17.10 -13.82 -1.46
C THR A 280 -18.43 -13.94 -2.19
N GLN A 281 -19.12 -12.81 -2.43
CA GLN A 281 -20.35 -12.82 -3.20
C GLN A 281 -20.10 -13.05 -4.70
N ALA A 282 -19.14 -12.35 -5.30
CA ALA A 282 -18.84 -12.48 -6.73
C ALA A 282 -18.25 -13.86 -7.08
N GLY A 283 -17.40 -14.42 -6.21
CA GLY A 283 -16.86 -15.78 -6.37
C GLY A 283 -17.82 -16.90 -5.94
N GLY A 284 -19.02 -16.57 -5.45
CA GLY A 284 -19.98 -17.58 -4.98
C GLY A 284 -19.47 -18.44 -3.81
N LEU A 285 -18.51 -17.92 -3.04
CA LEU A 285 -17.75 -18.68 -2.06
C LEU A 285 -18.62 -19.11 -0.87
N LYS A 286 -18.32 -20.28 -0.33
CA LYS A 286 -18.97 -20.85 0.85
C LYS A 286 -17.95 -21.07 1.97
N ALA A 287 -18.42 -21.04 3.21
CA ALA A 287 -17.56 -21.25 4.36
C ALA A 287 -17.03 -22.69 4.37
N ARG A 288 -15.72 -22.85 4.59
CA ARG A 288 -15.08 -24.14 4.83
C ARG A 288 -14.96 -24.42 6.33
N ALA A 289 -14.81 -25.70 6.70
CA ALA A 289 -14.56 -26.09 8.08
C ALA A 289 -13.21 -25.54 8.59
N GLY A 290 -13.09 -25.32 9.90
CA GLY A 290 -11.84 -24.83 10.51
C GLY A 290 -11.55 -23.34 10.29
N ALA A 291 -12.57 -22.54 9.94
CA ALA A 291 -12.40 -21.12 9.73
C ALA A 291 -11.83 -20.42 10.98
N PRO A 292 -10.78 -19.59 10.84
CA PRO A 292 -10.24 -18.82 11.95
C PRO A 292 -11.27 -17.82 12.49
N SER A 293 -11.19 -17.52 13.78
CA SER A 293 -11.97 -16.46 14.43
C SER A 293 -11.09 -15.24 14.69
N PHE A 294 -11.71 -14.06 14.63
CA PHE A 294 -11.04 -12.79 14.92
C PHE A 294 -11.76 -12.07 16.06
N SER A 295 -11.00 -11.48 16.97
CA SER A 295 -11.54 -10.88 18.20
C SER A 295 -12.37 -9.62 17.95
N ASP A 296 -12.12 -8.92 16.85
CA ASP A 296 -12.69 -7.62 16.49
C ASP A 296 -13.87 -7.67 15.50
N VAL A 297 -14.38 -8.86 15.18
CA VAL A 297 -15.44 -9.04 14.16
C VAL A 297 -16.74 -9.65 14.68
N SER A 298 -16.83 -9.99 15.97
CA SER A 298 -17.96 -10.73 16.55
C SER A 298 -19.33 -10.08 16.30
N ASN A 299 -19.40 -8.76 16.38
CA ASN A 299 -20.61 -7.96 16.13
C ASN A 299 -20.54 -7.15 14.82
N HIS A 300 -19.58 -7.47 13.94
CA HIS A 300 -19.37 -6.71 12.70
C HIS A 300 -20.27 -7.24 11.58
N TRP A 301 -20.87 -6.34 10.78
CA TRP A 301 -21.78 -6.73 9.68
C TRP A 301 -21.13 -7.68 8.66
N ALA A 302 -19.80 -7.60 8.52
CA ALA A 302 -19.03 -8.40 7.58
C ALA A 302 -18.58 -9.76 8.13
N ARG A 303 -18.94 -10.12 9.38
CA ARG A 303 -18.43 -11.32 10.08
C ARG A 303 -18.47 -12.58 9.22
N ASP A 304 -19.61 -12.85 8.58
CA ASP A 304 -19.78 -14.09 7.81
C ASP A 304 -18.95 -14.07 6.52
N TYR A 305 -18.87 -12.92 5.83
CA TYR A 305 -18.01 -12.76 4.65
C TYR A 305 -16.52 -12.92 5.01
N ILE A 306 -16.10 -12.36 6.15
CA ILE A 306 -14.74 -12.49 6.68
C ILE A 306 -14.44 -13.98 6.96
N LYS A 307 -15.36 -14.68 7.62
CA LYS A 307 -15.24 -16.12 7.90
C LYS A 307 -15.12 -16.93 6.60
N ILE A 308 -15.96 -16.64 5.60
CA ILE A 308 -15.91 -17.31 4.30
C ILE A 308 -14.56 -17.07 3.64
N ALA A 309 -14.15 -15.81 3.48
CA ALA A 309 -12.88 -15.46 2.81
C ALA A 309 -11.67 -16.09 3.51
N ALA A 310 -11.61 -16.04 4.85
CA ALA A 310 -10.52 -16.62 5.62
C ALA A 310 -10.50 -18.15 5.52
N SER A 311 -11.66 -18.81 5.59
CA SER A 311 -11.75 -20.27 5.45
C SER A 311 -11.37 -20.78 4.04
N ASN A 312 -11.44 -19.92 3.02
CA ASN A 312 -10.99 -20.22 1.67
C ASN A 312 -9.52 -19.82 1.42
N GLY A 313 -8.79 -19.34 2.44
CA GLY A 313 -7.38 -18.96 2.30
C GLY A 313 -7.14 -17.65 1.52
N ILE A 314 -8.20 -16.87 1.27
CA ILE A 314 -8.10 -15.64 0.48
C ILE A 314 -7.46 -14.53 1.32
N VAL A 315 -7.87 -14.41 2.58
CA VAL A 315 -7.36 -13.42 3.54
C VAL A 315 -6.88 -14.11 4.81
N ASN A 316 -5.92 -13.47 5.48
CA ASN A 316 -5.47 -13.84 6.82
C ASN A 316 -5.75 -12.68 7.78
N GLY A 317 -5.79 -12.99 9.08
CA GLY A 317 -5.74 -11.97 10.14
C GLY A 317 -4.32 -11.54 10.46
N TYR A 318 -4.21 -10.59 11.38
CA TYR A 318 -2.96 -10.09 11.91
C TYR A 318 -2.46 -10.97 13.07
N ALA A 319 -1.18 -10.85 13.41
CA ALA A 319 -0.54 -11.63 14.47
C ALA A 319 -1.16 -11.38 15.86
N ASP A 320 -1.84 -10.26 16.06
CA ASP A 320 -2.58 -9.91 17.27
C ASP A 320 -3.97 -10.57 17.37
N GLY A 321 -4.33 -11.44 16.42
CA GLY A 321 -5.62 -12.14 16.39
C GLY A 321 -6.80 -11.27 15.92
N LYS A 322 -6.53 -10.12 15.29
CA LYS A 322 -7.55 -9.25 14.69
C LYS A 322 -7.64 -9.38 13.18
N PHE A 323 -8.76 -8.97 12.62
CA PHE A 323 -8.94 -8.85 11.16
C PHE A 323 -8.82 -7.41 10.66
N LYS A 324 -9.10 -6.42 11.51
CA LYS A 324 -9.20 -4.99 11.22
C LYS A 324 -10.20 -4.68 10.08
N PRO A 325 -11.50 -4.99 10.25
CA PRO A 325 -12.48 -4.95 9.16
C PRO A 325 -12.65 -3.57 8.51
N ASN A 326 -12.45 -2.48 9.26
CA ASN A 326 -12.61 -1.12 8.76
C ASN A 326 -11.33 -0.55 8.14
N ALA A 327 -10.26 -1.34 8.10
CA ALA A 327 -8.99 -0.86 7.58
C ALA A 327 -8.97 -0.75 6.06
N SER A 328 -8.34 0.31 5.55
CA SER A 328 -8.14 0.47 4.10
C SER A 328 -7.23 -0.65 3.56
N CYS A 329 -7.48 -1.09 2.33
CA CYS A 329 -6.67 -2.13 1.68
C CYS A 329 -5.65 -1.53 0.71
N LEU A 330 -4.48 -2.17 0.61
CA LEU A 330 -3.50 -1.87 -0.42
C LEU A 330 -3.85 -2.56 -1.74
N ARG A 331 -3.37 -1.98 -2.83
CA ARG A 331 -3.54 -2.50 -4.19
C ARG A 331 -2.92 -3.89 -4.35
N ALA A 332 -1.73 -4.13 -3.80
CA ALA A 332 -1.08 -5.44 -3.77
C ALA A 332 -1.92 -6.50 -3.03
N GLU A 333 -2.45 -6.15 -1.87
CA GLU A 333 -3.26 -7.07 -1.06
C GLU A 333 -4.55 -7.46 -1.80
N THR A 334 -5.25 -6.48 -2.34
CA THR A 334 -6.51 -6.69 -3.06
C THR A 334 -6.31 -7.46 -4.37
N ALA A 335 -5.26 -7.13 -5.14
CA ALA A 335 -4.87 -7.86 -6.35
C ALA A 335 -4.57 -9.33 -6.04
N THR A 336 -3.80 -9.60 -4.99
CA THR A 336 -3.47 -10.97 -4.57
C THR A 336 -4.72 -11.76 -4.18
N CYS A 337 -5.66 -11.13 -3.47
CA CYS A 337 -6.92 -11.78 -3.09
C CYS A 337 -7.76 -12.15 -4.32
N VAL A 338 -7.83 -11.26 -5.32
CA VAL A 338 -8.55 -11.54 -6.58
C VAL A 338 -7.86 -12.64 -7.36
N TYR A 339 -6.52 -12.55 -7.54
CA TYR A 339 -5.72 -13.55 -8.24
C TYR A 339 -6.00 -14.95 -7.68
N ARG A 340 -5.94 -15.14 -6.36
CA ARG A 340 -6.21 -16.43 -5.68
C ARG A 340 -7.59 -17.03 -5.95
N ILE A 341 -8.55 -16.26 -6.45
CA ILE A 341 -9.90 -16.75 -6.77
C ILE A 341 -10.02 -17.12 -8.25
N VAL A 342 -9.33 -16.40 -9.13
CA VAL A 342 -9.60 -16.45 -10.58
C VAL A 342 -8.45 -17.06 -11.40
N SER A 343 -7.31 -17.36 -10.78
CA SER A 343 -6.19 -18.05 -11.44
C SER A 343 -6.20 -19.57 -11.29
N ASP A 344 -7.13 -20.11 -10.49
CA ASP A 344 -7.46 -21.54 -10.40
C ASP A 344 -8.36 -21.97 -11.58
#